data_AF-A0A1S3VH71-F1
#
_entry.id   AF-A0A1S3VH71-F1
#
_cell.length_a   1.000
_cell.length_b   1.000
_cell.length_c   1.000
_cell.angle_alpha   90.00
_cell.angle_beta   90.00
_cell.angle_gamma   90.00
#
_symmetry.space_group_name_H-M   'P 1'
#
loop_
_entity.id
_entity.type
_entity.pdbx_description
1 polymer ?
#
loop_
_entity_poly.entity_id
_entity_poly.type
_entity_poly.pdbx_seq_one_letter_code
_entity_poly.pdbx_strand_id
1 'polypeptide(L)'
;MTRSSIIILASALCLLSFLSSACAKERFFVKGTVYCDTCRVQFLTRMSELMEGATVRMMCSQVDNANNVTFNKETTTDANGAYKMEVDGDHEEDTCEVTLVKSPRSDCNEIDKEAHLLQAARVSITKNNGIVSNTREANPLGFLKKDRLPGCEELIKELEINDDGTPITN
;
A
#
# COMPACT_ATOMS: atom_id res chain seq x y z
N MET A 1 -57.05 10.00 -27.75
CA MET A 1 -55.61 9.81 -28.08
C MET A 1 -54.67 10.42 -27.03
N THR A 2 -54.97 11.60 -26.47
CA THR A 2 -54.13 12.32 -25.50
C THR A 2 -53.87 11.60 -24.16
N ARG A 3 -54.84 10.86 -23.59
CA ARG A 3 -54.65 10.15 -22.31
C ARG A 3 -53.68 8.96 -22.42
N SER A 4 -53.70 8.24 -23.54
CA SER A 4 -52.79 7.11 -23.78
C SER A 4 -51.34 7.59 -23.93
N SER A 5 -51.14 8.71 -24.64
CA SER A 5 -49.82 9.33 -24.80
C SER A 5 -49.22 9.84 -23.49
N ILE A 6 -50.03 10.35 -22.55
CA ILE A 6 -49.55 10.81 -21.23
C ILE A 6 -49.08 9.65 -20.36
N ILE A 7 -49.78 8.51 -20.39
CA ILE A 7 -49.42 7.32 -19.61
C ILE A 7 -48.11 6.71 -20.13
N ILE A 8 -47.92 6.68 -21.44
CA ILE A 8 -46.69 6.19 -22.08
C ILE A 8 -45.50 7.11 -21.79
N LEU A 9 -45.71 8.43 -21.76
CA LEU A 9 -44.66 9.39 -21.45
C LEU A 9 -44.25 9.32 -19.96
N ALA A 10 -45.22 9.15 -19.06
CA ALA A 10 -44.97 9.01 -17.63
C ALA A 10 -44.25 7.69 -17.29
N SER A 11 -44.59 6.58 -17.95
CA SER A 11 -43.89 5.30 -17.76
C SER A 11 -42.46 5.33 -18.31
N ALA A 12 -42.23 6.02 -19.44
CA ALA A 12 -40.88 6.22 -19.99
C ALA A 12 -39.98 7.07 -19.06
N LEU A 13 -40.51 8.15 -18.46
CA LEU A 13 -39.76 8.96 -17.48
C LEU A 13 -39.47 8.21 -16.17
N CYS A 14 -40.39 7.36 -15.70
CA CYS A 14 -40.16 6.50 -14.53
C CYS A 14 -39.04 5.48 -14.80
N LEU A 15 -38.97 4.90 -16.00
CA LEU A 15 -37.89 3.96 -16.37
C LEU A 15 -36.53 4.67 -16.50
N LEU A 16 -36.49 5.91 -17.00
CA LEU A 16 -35.28 6.74 -17.04
C LEU A 16 -34.74 7.06 -15.64
N SER A 17 -35.62 7.15 -14.63
CA SER A 17 -35.23 7.41 -13.23
C SER A 17 -34.57 6.20 -12.57
N PHE A 18 -34.76 4.99 -13.10
CA PHE A 18 -34.10 3.75 -12.65
C PHE A 18 -32.78 3.47 -13.39
N LEU A 19 -32.45 4.23 -14.44
CA LEU A 19 -31.18 4.11 -15.18
C LEU A 19 -30.00 4.80 -14.49
N SER A 20 -30.20 5.40 -13.31
CA SER A 20 -29.14 5.59 -12.32
C SER A 20 -28.75 4.23 -11.71
N SER A 21 -28.35 3.31 -12.58
CA SER A 21 -27.69 2.06 -12.22
C SER A 21 -26.52 2.42 -11.32
N ALA A 22 -26.52 1.87 -10.11
CA ALA A 22 -25.47 2.05 -9.13
C ALA A 22 -24.13 1.70 -9.77
N CYS A 23 -23.35 2.70 -10.19
CA CYS A 23 -21.92 2.55 -10.37
C CYS A 23 -21.36 2.20 -9.00
N ALA A 24 -21.33 0.91 -8.67
CA ALA A 24 -20.50 0.43 -7.58
C ALA A 24 -19.08 0.84 -7.94
N LYS A 25 -18.59 1.91 -7.30
CA LYS A 25 -17.20 2.33 -7.45
C LYS A 25 -16.35 1.12 -7.15
N GLU A 26 -15.46 0.78 -8.08
CA GLU A 26 -14.53 -0.32 -7.87
C GLU A 26 -13.72 -0.03 -6.61
N ARG A 27 -13.45 -1.06 -5.81
CA ARG A 27 -12.76 -0.93 -4.53
C ARG A 27 -11.73 -2.01 -4.40
N PHE A 28 -10.53 -1.59 -4.05
CA PHE A 28 -9.41 -2.46 -3.72
C PHE A 28 -9.10 -2.36 -2.23
N PHE A 29 -8.53 -3.44 -1.69
CA PHE A 29 -8.04 -3.49 -0.32
C PHE A 29 -6.55 -3.78 -0.34
N VAL A 30 -5.73 -2.78 -0.03
CA VAL A 30 -4.29 -2.97 0.13
C VAL A 30 -4.00 -3.40 1.56
N LYS A 31 -3.26 -4.48 1.72
CA LYS A 31 -2.80 -5.00 3.01
C LYS A 31 -1.29 -5.05 3.02
N GLY A 32 -0.70 -4.85 4.18
CA GLY A 32 0.73 -5.04 4.34
C GLY A 32 1.12 -4.96 5.81
N THR A 33 2.42 -5.04 6.06
CA THR A 33 2.97 -5.11 7.41
C THR A 33 4.06 -4.06 7.57
N VAL A 34 4.10 -3.43 8.73
CA VAL A 34 5.22 -2.59 9.16
C VAL A 34 5.98 -3.26 10.29
N TYR A 35 7.30 -3.24 10.19
CA TYR A 35 8.20 -3.79 11.19
C TYR A 35 9.31 -2.79 11.54
N CYS A 36 9.93 -3.02 12.67
CA CYS A 36 11.18 -2.41 13.07
C CYS A 36 12.30 -3.33 12.63
N ASP A 37 13.12 -2.84 11.71
CA ASP A 37 14.35 -3.47 11.30
C ASP A 37 15.42 -3.22 12.36
N THR A 38 15.54 -4.19 13.26
CA THR A 38 16.46 -4.16 14.40
C THR A 38 17.91 -4.37 14.00
N CYS A 39 18.18 -4.86 12.78
CA CYS A 39 19.52 -5.14 12.27
C CYS A 39 19.95 -4.23 11.13
N ARG A 40 19.04 -3.38 10.62
CA ARG A 40 19.28 -2.42 9.55
C ARG A 40 19.74 -3.10 8.26
N VAL A 41 19.08 -4.20 7.90
CA VAL A 41 19.32 -5.00 6.68
C VAL A 41 18.25 -4.82 5.61
N GLN A 42 17.21 -4.04 5.89
CA GLN A 42 16.18 -3.58 4.96
C GLN A 42 15.27 -4.64 4.36
N PHE A 43 15.15 -5.78 5.04
CA PHE A 43 14.10 -6.75 4.80
C PHE A 43 13.67 -7.38 6.13
N LEU A 44 12.48 -7.99 6.13
CA LEU A 44 11.94 -8.65 7.32
C LEU A 44 12.80 -9.86 7.69
N THR A 45 13.23 -9.94 8.95
CA THR A 45 14.04 -11.04 9.49
C THR A 45 13.44 -11.62 10.76
N ARG A 46 14.02 -12.72 11.27
CA ARG A 46 13.64 -13.31 12.57
C ARG A 46 13.88 -12.38 13.77
N MET A 47 14.74 -11.37 13.61
CA MET A 47 15.03 -10.36 14.64
C MET A 47 14.13 -9.13 14.54
N SER A 48 13.32 -9.02 13.49
CA SER A 48 12.42 -7.88 13.29
C SER A 48 11.27 -7.87 14.29
N GLU A 49 10.85 -6.68 14.71
CA GLU A 49 9.74 -6.50 15.64
C GLU A 49 8.55 -5.87 14.91
N LEU A 50 7.37 -6.47 14.96
CA LEU A 50 6.17 -5.89 14.33
C LEU A 50 5.78 -4.57 15.02
N MET A 51 5.30 -3.60 14.24
CA MET A 51 5.08 -2.24 14.74
C MET A 51 3.60 -1.87 14.76
N GLU A 52 2.98 -1.87 15.95
CA GLU A 52 1.65 -1.29 16.18
C GLU A 52 1.67 0.24 16.13
N GLY A 53 0.70 0.86 15.45
CA GLY A 53 0.55 2.31 15.41
C GLY A 53 1.47 3.04 14.42
N ALA A 54 2.21 2.31 13.57
CA ALA A 54 2.98 2.90 12.49
C ALA A 54 2.06 3.46 11.40
N THR A 55 2.36 4.66 10.93
CA THR A 55 1.60 5.33 9.87
C THR A 55 2.23 5.07 8.52
N VAL A 56 1.42 4.59 7.58
CA VAL A 56 1.79 4.40 6.17
C VAL A 56 0.86 5.21 5.27
N ARG A 57 1.36 5.56 4.08
CA ARG A 57 0.60 6.27 3.05
C ARG A 57 0.58 5.49 1.76
N MET A 58 -0.61 5.29 1.22
CA MET A 58 -0.78 4.88 -0.18
C MET A 58 -0.90 6.14 -1.03
N MET A 59 -0.10 6.20 -2.09
CA MET A 59 -0.18 7.26 -3.08
C MET A 59 -0.22 6.64 -4.48
N CYS A 60 -1.15 7.09 -5.30
CA CYS A 60 -1.17 6.82 -6.74
C CYS A 60 -0.96 8.14 -7.49
N SER A 61 -0.14 8.10 -8.53
CA SER A 61 0.11 9.24 -9.41
C SER A 61 0.28 8.77 -10.84
N GLN A 62 -0.09 9.59 -11.81
CA GLN A 62 0.04 9.24 -13.23
C GLN A 62 1.47 8.82 -13.57
N VAL A 63 1.60 7.75 -14.35
CA VAL A 63 2.91 7.21 -14.77
C VAL A 63 3.78 8.29 -15.42
N ASP A 64 3.19 9.14 -16.27
CA ASP A 64 3.92 10.19 -17.00
C ASP A 64 4.12 11.50 -16.20
N ASN A 65 3.48 11.63 -15.03
CA ASN A 65 3.58 12.82 -14.20
C ASN A 65 3.34 12.49 -12.72
N ALA A 66 4.41 12.19 -11.99
CA ALA A 66 4.36 11.88 -10.57
C ALA A 66 3.77 13.00 -9.69
N ASN A 67 3.74 14.25 -10.17
CA ASN A 67 3.11 15.35 -9.44
C ASN A 67 1.57 15.34 -9.55
N ASN A 68 1.02 14.60 -10.51
CA ASN A 68 -0.41 14.45 -10.67
C ASN A 68 -0.90 13.27 -9.81
N VAL A 69 -1.11 13.54 -8.53
CA VAL A 69 -1.61 12.58 -7.54
C VAL A 69 -3.11 12.34 -7.76
N THR A 70 -3.48 11.09 -8.03
CA THR A 70 -4.85 10.65 -8.28
C THR A 70 -5.50 10.03 -7.04
N PHE A 71 -4.69 9.48 -6.13
CA PHE A 71 -5.12 8.95 -4.85
C PHE A 71 -4.07 9.18 -3.78
N ASN A 72 -4.52 9.53 -2.58
CA ASN A 72 -3.64 9.70 -1.42
C ASN A 72 -4.43 9.41 -0.14
N LYS A 73 -3.97 8.45 0.66
CA LYS A 73 -4.60 8.09 1.93
C LYS A 73 -3.58 7.51 2.90
N GLU A 74 -3.73 7.87 4.17
CA GLU A 74 -2.95 7.32 5.27
C GLU A 74 -3.77 6.34 6.09
N THR A 75 -3.09 5.40 6.73
CA THR A 75 -3.66 4.50 7.74
C THR A 75 -2.58 4.14 8.77
N THR A 76 -3.01 3.51 9.87
CA THR A 76 -2.12 3.03 10.92
C THR A 76 -2.19 1.51 11.04
N THR A 77 -1.08 0.90 11.43
CA THR A 77 -1.01 -0.54 11.72
C THR A 77 -1.69 -0.91 13.03
N ASP A 78 -2.21 -2.14 13.10
CA ASP A 78 -2.76 -2.79 14.28
C ASP A 78 -1.68 -3.43 15.17
N ALA A 79 -2.10 -4.12 16.24
CA ALA A 79 -1.22 -4.80 17.20
C ALA A 79 -0.27 -5.85 16.59
N ASN A 80 -0.57 -6.36 15.39
CA ASN A 80 0.29 -7.30 14.68
C ASN A 80 1.20 -6.59 13.66
N GLY A 81 1.28 -5.26 13.71
CA GLY A 81 1.96 -4.46 12.71
C GLY A 81 1.30 -4.52 11.32
N ALA A 82 0.07 -5.02 11.21
CA ALA A 82 -0.62 -5.14 9.94
C ALA A 82 -1.48 -3.91 9.67
N TYR A 83 -1.56 -3.46 8.42
CA TYR A 83 -2.51 -2.45 8.00
C TYR A 83 -3.43 -2.99 6.90
N LYS A 84 -4.62 -2.40 6.82
CA LYS A 84 -5.54 -2.57 5.70
C LYS A 84 -6.06 -1.21 5.27
N MET A 85 -6.02 -0.94 3.97
CA MET A 85 -6.49 0.31 3.39
C MET A 85 -7.43 0.04 2.23
N GLU A 86 -8.56 0.73 2.23
CA GLU A 86 -9.47 0.78 1.09
C GLU A 86 -9.02 1.88 0.11
N VAL A 87 -8.91 1.49 -1.17
CA VAL A 87 -8.57 2.35 -2.31
C VAL A 87 -9.78 2.36 -3.26
N ASP A 88 -10.30 3.55 -3.52
CA ASP A 88 -11.48 3.75 -4.37
C ASP A 88 -11.05 3.99 -5.83
N GLY A 89 -11.62 3.23 -6.75
CA GLY A 89 -11.36 3.34 -8.18
C GLY A 89 -10.34 2.33 -8.70
N ASP A 90 -10.34 2.19 -10.03
CA ASP A 90 -9.26 1.54 -10.77
C ASP A 90 -8.21 2.61 -11.12
N HIS A 91 -6.94 2.24 -10.97
CA HIS A 91 -5.78 3.10 -11.13
C HIS A 91 -4.77 2.47 -12.12
N GLU A 92 -5.27 1.86 -13.21
CA GLU A 92 -4.47 1.24 -14.27
C GLU A 92 -3.35 2.13 -14.81
N GLU A 93 -3.63 3.42 -15.00
CA GLU A 93 -2.71 4.39 -15.61
C GLU A 93 -1.81 5.11 -14.59
N ASP A 94 -1.80 4.64 -13.34
CA ASP A 94 -1.06 5.24 -12.24
C ASP A 94 0.06 4.32 -11.72
N THR A 95 1.14 4.94 -11.23
CA THR A 95 2.07 4.29 -10.31
C THR A 95 1.54 4.43 -8.89
N CYS A 96 1.24 3.30 -8.27
CA CYS A 96 0.67 3.21 -6.94
C CYS A 96 1.66 2.57 -5.95
N GLU A 97 1.98 3.26 -4.86
CA GLU A 97 2.98 2.83 -3.88
C GLU A 97 2.52 3.08 -2.44
N VAL A 98 2.87 2.17 -1.54
CA VAL A 98 2.79 2.39 -0.09
C VAL A 98 4.16 2.81 0.44
N THR A 99 4.19 3.86 1.26
CA THR A 99 5.40 4.41 1.89
C THR A 99 5.23 4.58 3.40
N LEU A 100 6.35 4.56 4.12
CA LEU A 100 6.41 4.87 5.55
C LEU A 100 6.25 6.38 5.78
N VAL A 101 5.42 6.77 6.75
CA VAL A 101 5.20 8.19 7.10
C VAL A 101 5.72 8.50 8.49
N LYS A 102 5.28 7.73 9.49
CA LYS A 102 5.58 8.01 10.89
C LYS A 102 5.69 6.73 11.70
N SER A 103 6.79 6.62 12.44
CA SER A 103 6.95 5.60 13.46
C SER A 103 6.33 6.04 14.80
N PRO A 104 5.70 5.11 15.54
CA PRO A 104 5.23 5.34 16.91
C PRO A 104 6.37 5.22 17.94
N ARG A 105 7.57 4.78 17.51
CA ARG A 105 8.71 4.46 18.36
C ARG A 105 9.88 5.37 18.08
N SER A 106 10.38 6.07 19.09
CA SER A 106 11.53 6.97 18.94
C SER A 106 12.89 6.27 18.75
N ASP A 107 12.97 4.97 19.04
CA ASP A 107 14.17 4.14 18.85
C ASP A 107 14.23 3.47 17.47
N CYS A 108 13.12 3.50 16.73
CA CYS A 108 12.98 2.82 15.44
C CYS A 108 12.09 3.66 14.50
N ASN A 109 12.64 4.78 14.03
CA ASN A 109 11.93 5.78 13.25
C ASN A 109 12.73 6.30 12.04
N GLU A 110 13.89 5.72 11.77
CA GLU A 110 14.68 6.10 10.62
C GLU A 110 14.12 5.44 9.36
N ILE A 111 14.14 6.19 8.25
CA ILE A 111 13.83 5.69 6.92
C ILE A 111 15.10 5.93 6.11
N ASP A 112 15.59 4.89 5.45
CA ASP A 112 16.73 5.04 4.54
C ASP A 112 16.34 5.95 3.36
N LYS A 113 17.24 6.86 3.02
CA LYS A 113 17.02 7.86 1.96
C LYS A 113 17.87 7.58 0.72
N GLU A 114 18.75 6.59 0.75
CA GLU A 114 19.49 6.19 -0.42
C GLU A 114 18.53 5.58 -1.44
N ALA A 115 18.62 6.01 -2.70
CA ALA A 115 17.58 5.71 -3.69
C ALA A 115 17.36 4.21 -3.94
N HIS A 116 18.39 3.38 -3.75
CA HIS A 116 18.33 1.93 -3.91
C HIS A 116 17.84 1.20 -2.64
N LEU A 117 17.74 1.92 -1.53
CA LEU A 117 17.36 1.45 -0.19
C LEU A 117 16.01 2.05 0.25
N LEU A 118 15.47 3.01 -0.51
CA LEU A 118 14.18 3.60 -0.26
C LEU A 118 13.09 2.53 -0.33
N GLN A 119 12.54 2.19 0.83
CA GLN A 119 11.47 1.21 0.91
C GLN A 119 10.14 1.83 0.50
N ALA A 120 9.66 1.41 -0.67
CA ALA A 120 8.30 1.63 -1.13
C ALA A 120 7.73 0.29 -1.62
N ALA A 121 6.48 0.01 -1.26
CA ALA A 121 5.79 -1.18 -1.74
C ALA A 121 4.90 -0.81 -2.93
N ARG A 122 5.32 -1.16 -4.15
CA ARG A 122 4.51 -0.99 -5.36
C ARG A 122 3.35 -1.97 -5.36
N VAL A 123 2.16 -1.47 -5.66
CA VAL A 123 0.94 -2.27 -5.67
C VAL A 123 0.14 -1.99 -6.93
N SER A 124 -0.23 -3.04 -7.68
CA SER A 124 -1.08 -2.88 -8.86
C SER A 124 -2.55 -2.77 -8.45
N ILE A 125 -3.14 -1.59 -8.66
CA ILE A 125 -4.52 -1.25 -8.33
C ILE A 125 -5.34 -1.20 -9.64
N THR A 126 -5.48 -2.36 -10.27
CA THR A 126 -6.33 -2.52 -11.45
C THR A 126 -6.84 -3.95 -11.55
N LYS A 127 -7.97 -4.15 -12.24
CA LYS A 127 -8.45 -5.47 -12.65
C LYS A 127 -7.78 -5.99 -13.93
N ASN A 128 -7.13 -5.12 -14.70
CA ASN A 128 -6.55 -5.44 -16.01
C ASN A 128 -5.16 -6.08 -15.91
N ASN A 129 -4.90 -6.85 -14.86
CA ASN A 129 -3.61 -7.50 -14.58
C ASN A 129 -3.73 -9.02 -14.27
N GLY A 130 -4.89 -9.62 -14.51
CA GLY A 130 -5.11 -11.05 -14.27
C GLY A 130 -5.26 -11.46 -12.80
N ILE A 131 -5.25 -10.51 -11.85
CA ILE A 131 -5.49 -10.79 -10.44
C ILE A 131 -7.00 -10.71 -10.17
N VAL A 132 -7.61 -11.86 -9.86
CA VAL A 132 -9.05 -12.00 -9.61
C VAL A 132 -9.50 -11.30 -8.32
N SER A 133 -8.62 -11.23 -7.31
CA SER A 133 -8.94 -10.61 -6.02
C SER A 133 -8.81 -9.09 -6.07
N ASN A 134 -9.71 -8.40 -5.37
CA ASN A 134 -9.57 -6.98 -5.08
C ASN A 134 -8.63 -6.71 -3.89
N THR A 135 -8.17 -7.75 -3.19
CA THR A 135 -7.15 -7.60 -2.15
C THR A 135 -5.77 -7.64 -2.77
N ARG A 136 -4.91 -6.69 -2.40
CA ARG A 136 -3.54 -6.57 -2.87
C ARG A 136 -2.60 -6.60 -1.67
N GLU A 137 -1.66 -7.52 -1.69
CA GLU A 137 -0.63 -7.63 -0.65
C GLU A 137 0.56 -6.75 -1.05
N ALA A 138 0.92 -5.83 -0.17
CA ALA A 138 2.06 -4.95 -0.29
C ALA A 138 3.26 -5.58 0.43
N ASN A 139 4.45 -5.37 -0.12
CA ASN A 139 5.69 -5.80 0.54
C ASN A 139 5.79 -5.17 1.95
N PRO A 140 6.32 -5.91 2.94
CA PRO A 140 6.57 -5.35 4.26
C PRO A 140 7.50 -4.14 4.21
N LEU A 141 7.23 -3.13 5.05
CA LEU A 141 8.05 -1.93 5.16
C LEU A 141 8.65 -1.84 6.57
N GLY A 142 9.92 -1.47 6.65
CA GLY A 142 10.74 -1.47 7.85
C GLY A 142 11.22 -0.07 8.21
N PHE A 143 10.90 0.42 9.41
CA PHE A 143 11.69 1.51 9.99
C PHE A 143 13.00 0.96 10.51
N LEU A 144 14.09 1.70 10.34
CA LEU A 144 15.39 1.31 10.87
C LEU A 144 15.51 1.68 12.35
N LYS A 145 15.96 0.72 13.16
CA LYS A 145 16.35 0.97 14.54
C LYS A 145 17.63 1.78 14.59
N LYS A 146 17.72 2.76 15.49
CA LYS A 146 18.90 3.63 15.64
C LYS A 146 20.19 2.83 15.83
N ASP A 147 20.16 1.92 16.80
CA ASP A 147 21.29 1.03 17.12
C ASP A 147 20.88 -0.42 16.86
N ARG A 148 21.78 -1.19 16.23
CA ARG A 148 21.58 -2.62 16.01
C ARG A 148 21.45 -3.37 17.33
N LEU A 149 20.55 -4.36 17.39
CA LEU A 149 20.45 -5.22 18.56
C LEU A 149 21.66 -6.17 18.68
N PRO A 150 22.00 -6.62 19.91
CA PRO A 150 22.89 -7.75 20.10
C PRO A 150 22.37 -8.97 19.32
N GLY A 151 23.23 -9.63 18.54
CA GLY A 151 22.87 -10.78 17.71
C GLY A 151 22.71 -10.48 16.21
N CYS A 152 22.69 -9.21 15.80
CA CYS A 152 22.62 -8.87 14.37
C CYS A 152 23.84 -9.33 13.57
N GLU A 153 25.03 -9.35 14.17
CA GLU A 153 26.23 -9.86 13.50
C GLU A 153 26.12 -11.37 13.17
N GLU A 154 25.52 -12.16 14.07
CA GLU A 154 25.28 -13.58 13.83
C GLU A 154 24.25 -13.79 12.72
N LEU A 155 23.17 -13.00 12.73
CA LEU A 155 22.15 -13.02 11.67
C LEU A 155 22.72 -12.66 10.30
N ILE A 156 23.52 -11.60 10.21
CA ILE A 156 24.14 -11.15 8.94
C ILE A 156 25.05 -12.26 8.38
N LYS A 157 25.82 -12.92 9.23
CA LYS A 157 26.65 -14.09 8.84
C LYS A 157 25.81 -15.27 8.37
N GLU A 158 24.71 -15.58 9.08
CA GLU A 158 23.77 -16.65 8.71
C GLU A 158 23.15 -16.41 7.33
N LEU A 159 22.86 -15.15 7.01
CA LEU A 159 22.21 -14.75 5.77
C LEU A 159 23.18 -14.55 4.59
N GLU A 160 24.49 -14.61 4.82
CA GLU A 160 25.53 -14.40 3.79
C GLU A 160 25.32 -13.08 3.00
N ILE A 161 25.06 -11.99 3.73
CA ILE A 161 24.87 -10.64 3.19
C ILE A 161 25.92 -9.66 3.72
N ASN A 162 26.06 -8.54 3.03
CA ASN A 162 26.80 -7.39 3.52
C ASN A 162 26.06 -6.72 4.69
N ASP A 163 26.78 -5.85 5.43
CA ASP A 163 26.22 -5.11 6.56
C ASP A 163 24.98 -4.28 6.20
N ASP A 164 24.87 -3.81 4.97
CA ASP A 164 23.76 -3.00 4.48
C ASP A 164 22.56 -3.84 3.97
N GLY A 165 22.63 -5.17 4.07
CA GLY A 165 21.61 -6.08 3.57
C GLY A 165 21.76 -6.48 2.11
N THR A 166 22.77 -5.96 1.40
CA THR A 166 23.00 -6.32 0.00
C THR A 166 23.65 -7.71 -0.15
N PRO A 167 23.42 -8.42 -1.27
CA PRO A 167 24.07 -9.72 -1.50
C PRO A 167 25.59 -9.61 -1.57
N ILE A 168 26.30 -10.62 -1.06
CA ILE A 168 27.75 -10.73 -1.27
C ILE A 168 28.01 -11.01 -2.76
N THR A 169 28.68 -10.10 -3.45
CA THR A 169 29.12 -10.30 -4.83
C THR A 169 30.45 -11.04 -4.84
N ASN A 170 30.49 -12.23 -5.44
CA ASN A 170 31.73 -12.93 -5.78
C ASN A 170 32.45 -12.29 -6.99
#